data_AF-A0A523UYF5-F1
#
_entry.id   AF-A0A523UYF5-F1
#
_cell.length_a   1.000
_cell.length_b   1.000
_cell.length_c   1.000
_cell.angle_alpha   90.00
_cell.angle_beta   90.00
_cell.angle_gamma   90.00
#
_symmetry.space_group_name_H-M   'P 1'
#
loop_
_entity.id
_entity.type
_entity.pdbx_description
1 polymer ?
#
loop_
_entity_poly.entity_id
_entity_poly.type
_entity_poly.pdbx_seq_one_letter_code
_entity_poly.pdbx_strand_id
1 'polypeptide(L)'
;MARKLMKSQNTWPCIKELIGFLLQSRDNQLTTDLRMGINHAIIFYSACYVEGVMEYVLKTLLSRRRELYNKIDMPEFEIRRTTNTLFNALEEDLEIRISRSTGISTYLDLINLLTGNTISQNPKIGELLEGINILFQFRNVLAHGREISAARLSAYWIKEPWQEIFLGGYKRAEEYLIKIGLLDSGFMDSNKVDLFFTNSIADHFWDLSSDFIARSIDALEDQDKIAVSKALSKGMKFR
;
A
#
# COMPACT_ATOMS: atom_id res chain seq x y z
N MET A 1 0.64 -17.46 6.30
CA MET A 1 2.03 -17.85 5.97
C MET A 1 2.73 -16.86 5.05
N ALA A 2 2.09 -16.38 3.96
CA ALA A 2 2.69 -15.40 3.03
C ALA A 2 3.15 -14.06 3.66
N ARG A 3 2.46 -13.55 4.70
CA ARG A 3 2.81 -12.30 5.39
C ARG A 3 4.18 -12.28 6.10
N LYS A 4 4.78 -13.45 6.39
CA LYS A 4 6.03 -13.54 7.14
C LYS A 4 7.28 -13.60 6.25
N LEU A 5 7.12 -13.95 4.97
CA LEU A 5 8.24 -14.11 4.02
C LEU A 5 8.53 -12.84 3.19
N MET A 6 7.61 -11.86 3.12
CA MET A 6 7.82 -10.62 2.36
C MET A 6 8.38 -9.43 3.18
N LYS A 7 8.69 -9.62 4.46
CA LYS A 7 9.06 -8.53 5.39
C LYS A 7 10.57 -8.40 5.65
N SER A 8 11.40 -8.70 4.65
CA SER A 8 12.83 -8.32 4.71
C SER A 8 12.98 -6.96 4.02
N GLN A 9 13.90 -6.11 4.53
CA GLN A 9 14.15 -4.74 4.05
C GLN A 9 14.49 -4.61 2.54
N ASN A 10 14.55 -5.73 1.81
CA ASN A 10 14.96 -5.82 0.41
C ASN A 10 13.88 -6.41 -0.51
N THR A 11 12.62 -6.54 -0.08
CA THR A 11 11.59 -7.16 -0.93
C THR A 11 10.94 -6.18 -1.91
N TRP A 12 10.80 -4.89 -1.55
CA TRP A 12 10.15 -3.91 -2.42
C TRP A 12 10.86 -3.69 -3.77
N PRO A 13 12.21 -3.71 -3.88
CA PRO A 13 12.87 -3.59 -5.19
C PRO A 13 12.53 -4.79 -6.08
N CYS A 14 12.54 -6.00 -5.52
CA CYS A 14 12.14 -7.20 -6.24
C CYS A 14 10.66 -7.17 -6.66
N ILE A 15 9.77 -6.61 -5.82
CA ILE A 15 8.36 -6.42 -6.18
C ILE A 15 8.23 -5.45 -7.37
N LYS A 16 8.99 -4.34 -7.37
CA LYS A 16 9.00 -3.39 -8.49
C LYS A 16 9.49 -4.05 -9.79
N GLU A 17 10.58 -4.81 -9.72
CA GLU A 17 11.10 -5.57 -10.88
C GLU A 17 10.08 -6.61 -11.37
N LEU A 18 9.44 -7.33 -10.44
CA LEU A 18 8.39 -8.30 -10.77
C LEU A 18 7.20 -7.65 -11.46
N ILE A 19 6.72 -6.50 -10.97
CA ILE A 19 5.64 -5.76 -11.63
C ILE A 19 6.07 -5.34 -13.05
N GLY A 20 7.30 -4.84 -13.21
CA GLY A 20 7.85 -4.51 -14.53
C GLY A 20 7.86 -5.70 -15.49
N PHE A 21 8.30 -6.87 -15.01
CA PHE A 21 8.24 -8.12 -15.77
C PHE A 21 6.80 -8.54 -16.11
N LEU A 22 5.86 -8.42 -15.16
CA LEU A 22 4.45 -8.77 -15.36
C LEU A 22 3.78 -7.86 -16.40
N LEU A 23 4.05 -6.55 -16.35
CA LEU A 23 3.56 -5.58 -17.34
C LEU A 23 4.04 -5.94 -18.75
N GLN A 24 5.33 -6.26 -18.92
CA GLN A 24 5.87 -6.69 -20.21
C GLN A 24 5.33 -8.06 -20.67
N SER A 25 5.14 -8.97 -19.73
CA SER A 25 4.67 -10.33 -20.01
C SER A 25 3.21 -10.34 -20.44
N ARG A 26 2.39 -9.42 -19.90
CA ARG A 26 0.95 -9.30 -20.17
C ARG A 26 0.62 -9.16 -21.66
N ASP A 27 1.41 -8.35 -22.37
CA ASP A 27 1.14 -8.00 -23.77
C ASP A 27 1.43 -9.16 -24.73
N ASN A 28 2.24 -10.12 -24.30
CA ASN A 28 2.60 -11.31 -25.07
C ASN A 28 1.68 -12.51 -24.79
N GLN A 29 0.64 -12.37 -23.97
CA GLN A 29 -0.24 -13.49 -23.61
C GLN A 29 -1.39 -13.70 -24.60
N LEU A 30 -1.60 -14.98 -24.93
CA LEU A 30 -2.59 -15.44 -25.91
C LEU A 30 -4.00 -15.62 -25.34
N THR A 31 -4.17 -15.87 -24.03
CA THR A 31 -5.47 -16.13 -23.41
C THR A 31 -5.92 -15.03 -22.46
N THR A 32 -7.23 -14.78 -22.43
CA THR A 32 -7.86 -13.80 -21.53
C THR A 32 -7.61 -14.15 -20.06
N ASP A 33 -7.74 -15.43 -19.69
CA ASP A 33 -7.57 -15.88 -18.30
C ASP A 33 -6.16 -15.62 -17.76
N LEU A 34 -5.14 -15.86 -18.59
CA LEU A 34 -3.75 -15.63 -18.19
C LEU A 34 -3.47 -14.14 -18.04
N ARG A 35 -4.03 -13.32 -18.94
CA ARG A 35 -3.96 -11.85 -18.84
C ARG A 35 -4.64 -11.35 -17.56
N MET A 36 -5.80 -11.88 -17.22
CA MET A 36 -6.50 -11.58 -15.97
C MET A 36 -5.66 -11.98 -14.75
N GLY A 37 -5.05 -13.17 -14.76
CA GLY A 37 -4.16 -13.62 -13.69
C GLY A 37 -2.95 -12.70 -13.50
N ILE A 38 -2.37 -12.20 -14.59
CA ILE A 38 -1.29 -11.20 -14.55
C ILE A 38 -1.79 -9.86 -13.98
N ASN A 39 -2.93 -9.36 -14.45
CA ASN A 39 -3.52 -8.10 -13.94
C ASN A 39 -3.85 -8.19 -12.44
N HIS A 40 -4.43 -9.30 -12.02
CA HIS A 40 -4.65 -9.62 -10.61
C HIS A 40 -3.34 -9.55 -9.81
N ALA A 41 -2.26 -10.17 -10.32
CA ALA A 41 -0.96 -10.13 -9.68
C ALA A 41 -0.40 -8.69 -9.59
N ILE A 42 -0.51 -7.89 -10.65
CA ILE A 42 -0.06 -6.48 -10.66
C ILE A 42 -0.80 -5.68 -9.58
N ILE A 43 -2.13 -5.78 -9.49
CA ILE A 43 -2.94 -5.08 -8.48
C ILE A 43 -2.50 -5.50 -7.07
N PHE A 44 -2.36 -6.81 -6.85
CA PHE A 44 -1.91 -7.34 -5.56
C PHE A 44 -0.53 -6.81 -5.17
N TYR A 45 0.44 -6.89 -6.09
CA TYR A 45 1.82 -6.49 -5.84
C TYR A 45 1.98 -4.98 -5.72
N SER A 46 1.12 -4.18 -6.35
CA SER A 46 1.11 -2.71 -6.21
C SER A 46 0.87 -2.30 -4.75
N ALA A 47 -0.07 -2.95 -4.06
CA ALA A 47 -0.27 -2.71 -2.63
C ALA A 47 0.95 -3.12 -1.78
N CYS A 48 1.55 -4.28 -2.09
CA CYS A 48 2.76 -4.74 -1.40
C CYS A 48 3.98 -3.83 -1.65
N TYR A 49 4.06 -3.23 -2.84
CA TYR A 49 5.07 -2.24 -3.18
C TYR A 49 4.94 -1.00 -2.29
N VAL A 50 3.73 -0.45 -2.14
CA VAL A 50 3.46 0.67 -1.21
C VAL A 50 3.84 0.30 0.21
N GLU A 51 3.40 -0.86 0.73
CA GLU A 51 3.77 -1.31 2.08
C GLU A 51 5.29 -1.38 2.27
N GLY A 52 6.00 -2.03 1.35
CA GLY A 52 7.44 -2.23 1.46
C GLY A 52 8.22 -0.92 1.37
N VAL A 53 7.83 0.01 0.50
CA VAL A 53 8.46 1.33 0.41
C VAL A 53 8.17 2.16 1.65
N MET A 54 6.92 2.19 2.14
CA MET A 54 6.56 2.98 3.32
C MET A 54 7.23 2.46 4.60
N GLU A 55 7.34 1.13 4.77
CA GLU A 55 8.16 0.54 5.82
C GLU A 55 9.62 1.00 5.74
N TYR A 56 10.18 1.01 4.53
CA TYR A 56 11.56 1.45 4.31
C TYR A 56 11.76 2.93 4.63
N VAL A 57 10.82 3.79 4.25
CA VAL A 57 10.80 5.22 4.60
C VAL A 57 10.81 5.39 6.11
N LEU A 58 9.91 4.72 6.84
CA LEU A 58 9.82 4.79 8.29
C LEU A 58 11.12 4.39 8.99
N LYS A 59 11.73 3.28 8.59
CA LYS A 59 13.02 2.81 9.12
C LYS A 59 14.15 3.80 8.84
N THR A 60 14.18 4.38 7.63
CA THR A 60 15.16 5.40 7.25
C THR A 60 15.00 6.67 8.08
N LEU A 61 13.77 7.11 8.30
CA LEU A 61 13.47 8.27 9.15
C LEU A 61 13.96 8.02 10.58
N LEU A 62 13.60 6.89 11.20
CA LEU A 62 14.03 6.55 12.56
C LEU A 62 15.55 6.46 12.69
N SER A 63 16.22 5.79 11.75
CA SER A 63 17.68 5.69 11.69
C SER A 63 18.34 7.08 11.62
N ARG A 64 17.80 7.98 10.79
CA ARG A 64 18.29 9.37 10.71
C ARG A 64 18.15 10.10 12.05
N ARG A 65 17.02 9.95 12.76
CA ARG A 65 16.85 10.59 14.08
C ARG A 65 17.91 10.09 15.06
N ARG A 66 18.18 8.79 15.06
CA ARG A 66 19.24 8.17 15.87
C ARG A 66 20.62 8.75 15.52
N GLU A 67 20.93 8.90 14.24
CA GLU A 67 22.19 9.52 13.79
C GLU A 67 22.31 10.99 14.22
N LEU A 68 21.25 11.79 14.07
CA LEU A 68 21.25 13.19 14.50
C LEU A 68 21.43 13.30 16.01
N TYR A 69 20.78 12.43 16.77
CA TYR A 69 20.91 12.39 18.22
C TYR A 69 22.32 11.97 18.66
N ASN A 70 22.92 10.97 18.01
CA ASN A 70 24.28 10.52 18.30
C ASN A 70 25.37 11.55 17.97
N LYS A 71 25.06 12.58 17.17
CA LYS A 71 25.96 13.71 16.91
C LYS A 71 25.95 14.76 18.03
N ILE A 72 24.95 14.73 18.91
CA ILE A 72 24.92 15.57 20.10
C ILE A 72 25.97 15.02 21.05
N ASP A 73 26.96 15.83 21.42
CA ASP A 73 27.98 15.42 22.37
C ASP A 73 27.32 15.19 23.74
N MET A 74 27.21 13.92 24.14
CA MET A 74 26.63 13.51 25.40
C MET A 74 27.74 12.95 26.27
N PRO A 75 28.28 13.72 27.23
CA PRO A 75 29.44 13.31 28.00
C PRO A 75 29.12 12.12 28.91
N GLU A 76 27.91 12.04 29.45
CA GLU A 76 27.51 11.03 30.44
C GLU A 76 27.10 9.70 29.81
N PHE A 77 27.73 8.61 30.28
CA PHE A 77 27.44 7.25 29.82
C PHE A 77 25.99 6.83 30.05
N GLU A 78 25.41 7.16 31.21
CA GLU A 78 24.04 6.76 31.55
C GLU A 78 22.98 7.40 30.63
N ILE A 79 23.22 8.64 30.19
CA ILE A 79 22.35 9.32 29.21
C ILE A 79 22.44 8.62 27.85
N ARG A 80 23.66 8.29 27.39
CA ARG A 80 23.85 7.53 26.13
C ARG A 80 23.20 6.16 26.19
N ARG A 81 23.29 5.47 27.34
CA ARG A 81 22.67 4.15 27.55
C ARG A 81 21.14 4.25 27.47
N THR A 82 20.54 5.13 28.26
CA THR A 82 19.08 5.35 28.30
C THR A 82 18.54 5.71 26.92
N THR A 83 19.26 6.53 26.18
CA THR A 83 18.86 6.90 24.82
C THR A 83 18.91 5.72 23.85
N ASN A 84 19.98 4.91 23.88
CA ASN A 84 20.02 3.70 23.05
C ASN A 84 18.86 2.75 23.38
N THR A 85 18.50 2.62 24.66
CA THR A 85 17.32 1.86 25.08
C THR A 85 16.02 2.45 24.51
N LEU A 86 15.86 3.78 24.51
CA LEU A 86 14.72 4.45 23.88
C LEU A 86 14.61 4.15 22.39
N PHE A 87 15.70 4.30 21.63
CA PHE A 87 15.68 4.03 20.18
C PHE A 87 15.40 2.56 19.87
N ASN A 88 15.96 1.63 20.64
CA ASN A 88 15.66 0.21 20.48
C ASN A 88 14.17 -0.08 20.75
N ALA A 89 13.57 0.57 21.76
CA ALA A 89 12.14 0.43 22.04
C ALA A 89 11.26 1.04 20.94
N LEU A 90 11.69 2.16 20.34
CA LEU A 90 11.00 2.76 19.19
C LEU A 90 11.10 1.88 17.93
N GLU A 91 12.26 1.26 17.69
CA GLU A 91 12.44 0.29 16.61
C GLU A 91 11.50 -0.91 16.79
N GLU A 92 11.40 -1.46 18.01
CA GLU A 92 10.48 -2.56 18.32
C GLU A 92 9.00 -2.16 18.17
N ASP A 93 8.57 -1.01 18.70
CA ASP A 93 7.19 -0.52 18.55
C ASP A 93 6.83 -0.31 17.08
N LEU A 94 7.75 0.25 16.29
CA LEU A 94 7.60 0.45 14.85
C LEU A 94 7.42 -0.89 14.13
N GLU A 95 8.24 -1.89 14.43
CA GLU A 95 8.11 -3.24 13.86
C GLU A 95 6.76 -3.88 14.22
N ILE A 96 6.32 -3.77 15.48
CA ILE A 96 5.04 -4.30 15.94
C ILE A 96 3.88 -3.63 15.19
N ARG A 97 3.86 -2.30 15.09
CA ARG A 97 2.77 -1.57 14.42
C ARG A 97 2.72 -1.83 12.93
N ILE A 98 3.87 -1.82 12.25
CA ILE A 98 3.96 -2.22 10.83
C ILE A 98 3.47 -3.65 10.67
N SER A 99 3.82 -4.55 11.59
CA SER A 99 3.43 -5.95 11.47
C SER A 99 1.92 -6.20 11.51
N ARG A 100 1.19 -5.33 12.22
CA ARG A 100 -0.26 -5.38 12.44
C ARG A 100 -1.05 -4.50 11.47
N SER A 101 -0.38 -3.65 10.69
CA SER A 101 -1.04 -2.77 9.73
C SER A 101 -1.73 -3.55 8.61
N THR A 102 -2.90 -3.07 8.20
CA THR A 102 -3.72 -3.63 7.11
C THR A 102 -4.05 -2.60 6.02
N GLY A 103 -3.57 -1.37 6.19
CA GLY A 103 -3.97 -0.20 5.40
C GLY A 103 -2.92 0.92 5.49
N ILE A 104 -3.06 1.95 4.66
CA ILE A 104 -2.06 3.00 4.57
C ILE A 104 -2.03 3.94 5.78
N SER A 105 -3.14 4.08 6.51
CA SER A 105 -3.27 5.02 7.63
C SER A 105 -2.19 4.84 8.70
N THR A 106 -1.89 3.59 9.08
CA THR A 106 -0.85 3.31 10.08
C THR A 106 0.52 3.85 9.66
N TYR A 107 0.87 3.76 8.37
CA TYR A 107 2.14 4.28 7.87
C TYR A 107 2.19 5.80 7.93
N LEU A 108 1.09 6.47 7.58
CA LEU A 108 0.98 7.93 7.65
C LEU A 108 1.05 8.43 9.10
N ASP A 109 0.39 7.74 10.02
CA ASP A 109 0.43 8.05 11.45
C ASP A 109 1.84 7.89 12.02
N LEU A 110 2.56 6.84 11.61
CA LEU A 110 3.95 6.63 12.02
C LEU A 110 4.91 7.67 11.41
N ILE A 111 4.68 8.10 10.16
CA ILE A 111 5.46 9.20 9.59
C ILE A 111 5.20 10.48 10.39
N ASN A 112 3.95 10.79 10.72
CA ASN A 112 3.61 11.94 11.55
C ASN A 112 4.28 11.84 12.93
N LEU A 113 4.32 10.66 13.55
CA LEU A 113 5.01 10.46 14.83
C LEU A 113 6.53 10.72 14.74
N LEU A 114 7.18 10.27 13.66
CA LEU A 114 8.64 10.40 13.50
C LEU A 114 9.09 11.79 13.02
N THR A 115 8.22 12.51 12.34
CA THR A 115 8.54 13.80 11.69
C THR A 115 7.88 14.99 12.38
N GLY A 116 6.81 14.77 13.16
CA GLY A 116 5.92 15.83 13.64
C GLY A 116 5.02 16.42 12.56
N ASN A 117 5.15 15.97 11.30
CA ASN A 117 4.46 16.53 10.15
C ASN A 117 3.35 15.61 9.66
N THR A 118 2.14 16.15 9.59
CA THR A 118 0.97 15.41 9.13
C THR A 118 0.92 15.43 7.60
N ILE A 119 1.69 14.55 6.95
CA ILE A 119 1.74 14.47 5.48
C ILE A 119 0.37 14.16 4.84
N SER A 120 -0.56 13.53 5.58
CA SER A 120 -1.92 13.27 5.12
C SER A 120 -2.75 14.55 4.90
N GLN A 121 -2.34 15.68 5.48
CA GLN A 121 -2.96 16.99 5.22
C GLN A 121 -2.44 17.65 3.93
N ASN A 122 -1.40 17.09 3.28
CA ASN A 122 -0.96 17.58 1.99
C ASN A 122 -2.05 17.28 0.93
N PRO A 123 -2.62 18.31 0.27
CA PRO A 123 -3.70 18.12 -0.70
C PRO A 123 -3.35 17.12 -1.80
N LYS A 124 -2.09 17.14 -2.27
CA LYS A 124 -1.62 16.25 -3.34
C LYS A 124 -1.62 14.78 -2.92
N ILE A 125 -1.47 14.50 -1.63
CA ILE A 125 -1.56 13.13 -1.07
C ILE A 125 -3.03 12.81 -0.82
N GLY A 126 -3.80 13.75 -0.27
CA GLY A 126 -5.22 13.61 0.01
C GLY A 126 -6.04 13.13 -1.19
N GLU A 127 -5.75 13.66 -2.38
CA GLU A 127 -6.37 13.25 -3.65
C GLU A 127 -6.19 11.75 -3.97
N LEU A 128 -5.08 11.15 -3.53
CA LEU A 128 -4.74 9.75 -3.81
C LEU A 128 -5.21 8.78 -2.72
N LEU A 129 -5.53 9.29 -1.52
CA LEU A 129 -5.81 8.45 -0.35
C LEU A 129 -7.02 7.55 -0.54
N GLU A 130 -8.06 8.00 -1.22
CA GLU A 130 -9.22 7.16 -1.51
C GLU A 130 -8.80 5.94 -2.31
N GLY A 131 -8.14 6.14 -3.45
CA GLY A 131 -7.70 5.04 -4.31
C GLY A 131 -6.71 4.11 -3.62
N ILE A 132 -5.77 4.63 -2.82
CA ILE A 132 -4.82 3.80 -2.07
C ILE A 132 -5.55 2.98 -1.00
N ASN A 133 -6.51 3.56 -0.28
CA ASN A 133 -7.33 2.79 0.66
C ASN A 133 -8.11 1.68 -0.04
N ILE A 134 -8.66 1.94 -1.22
CA ILE A 134 -9.33 0.94 -2.05
C ILE A 134 -8.35 -0.15 -2.48
N LEU A 135 -7.15 0.20 -2.95
CA LEU A 135 -6.11 -0.76 -3.30
C LEU A 135 -5.78 -1.73 -2.16
N PHE A 136 -5.62 -1.24 -0.94
CA PHE A 136 -5.35 -2.09 0.23
C PHE A 136 -6.52 -3.02 0.57
N GLN A 137 -7.75 -2.52 0.46
CA GLN A 137 -8.95 -3.33 0.66
C GLN A 137 -9.13 -4.38 -0.43
N PHE A 138 -8.80 -4.02 -1.67
CA PHE A 138 -8.85 -4.91 -2.81
C PHE A 138 -7.80 -6.02 -2.64
N ARG A 139 -6.54 -5.66 -2.34
CA ARG A 139 -5.49 -6.64 -1.99
C ARG A 139 -5.93 -7.59 -0.89
N ASN A 140 -6.64 -7.13 0.14
CA ASN A 140 -7.09 -8.00 1.23
C ASN A 140 -8.06 -9.08 0.75
N VAL A 141 -9.00 -8.76 -0.14
CA VAL A 141 -9.91 -9.80 -0.68
C VAL A 141 -9.20 -10.74 -1.64
N LEU A 142 -8.27 -10.23 -2.47
CA LEU A 142 -7.44 -11.01 -3.38
C LEU A 142 -6.52 -12.00 -2.62
N ALA A 143 -5.86 -11.52 -1.56
CA ALA A 143 -4.95 -12.29 -0.71
C ALA A 143 -5.61 -13.52 -0.07
N HIS A 144 -6.91 -13.44 0.17
CA HIS A 144 -7.69 -14.49 0.81
C HIS A 144 -8.46 -15.36 -0.19
N GLY A 145 -8.32 -15.12 -1.49
CA GLY A 145 -9.04 -15.85 -2.53
C GLY A 145 -10.55 -15.83 -2.31
N ARG A 146 -11.08 -14.72 -1.78
CA ARG A 146 -12.52 -14.63 -1.49
C ARG A 146 -13.28 -14.63 -2.81
N GLU A 147 -14.27 -15.51 -2.88
CA GLU A 147 -15.21 -15.55 -4.00
C GLU A 147 -15.95 -14.22 -4.13
N ILE A 148 -16.14 -13.76 -5.36
CA ILE A 148 -17.02 -12.63 -5.66
C ILE A 148 -18.43 -13.19 -5.75
N SER A 149 -19.22 -13.01 -4.69
CA SER A 149 -20.62 -13.40 -4.66
C SER A 149 -21.50 -12.18 -4.43
N ALA A 150 -22.58 -12.11 -5.19
CA ALA A 150 -23.51 -11.00 -5.13
C ALA A 150 -24.93 -11.50 -5.43
N ALA A 151 -25.91 -11.05 -4.64
CA ALA A 151 -27.29 -11.53 -4.74
C ALA A 151 -28.31 -10.39 -4.60
N ARG A 152 -29.39 -10.41 -5.39
CA ARG A 152 -30.56 -9.56 -5.20
C ARG A 152 -31.60 -10.36 -4.42
N LEU A 153 -31.94 -9.92 -3.21
CA LEU A 153 -33.05 -10.49 -2.46
C LEU A 153 -34.28 -9.60 -2.60
N SER A 154 -35.42 -10.19 -2.97
CA SER A 154 -36.73 -9.58 -2.74
C SER A 154 -37.50 -10.42 -1.73
N ALA A 155 -37.99 -9.80 -0.66
CA ALA A 155 -39.03 -10.42 0.15
C ALA A 155 -40.38 -10.19 -0.55
N TYR A 156 -41.14 -11.27 -0.79
CA TYR A 156 -42.45 -11.21 -1.48
C TYR A 156 -43.43 -10.19 -0.86
N TRP A 157 -43.28 -9.90 0.44
CA TRP A 157 -44.14 -8.99 1.21
C TRP A 157 -43.64 -7.54 1.28
N ILE A 158 -42.47 -7.21 0.74
CA ILE A 158 -41.87 -5.86 0.79
C ILE A 158 -41.95 -5.24 -0.61
N LYS A 159 -42.71 -4.14 -0.77
CA LYS A 159 -42.83 -3.35 -2.02
C LYS A 159 -41.61 -2.46 -2.31
N GLU A 160 -40.55 -2.56 -1.52
CA GLU A 160 -39.31 -1.78 -1.69
C GLU A 160 -38.33 -2.45 -2.67
N PRO A 161 -37.40 -1.68 -3.28
CA PRO A 161 -36.46 -2.21 -4.25
C PRO A 161 -35.58 -3.32 -3.66
N TRP A 162 -35.19 -4.25 -4.53
CA TRP A 162 -34.26 -5.36 -4.27
C TRP A 162 -33.15 -4.99 -3.29
N GLN A 163 -32.98 -5.77 -2.22
CA GLN A 163 -31.85 -5.60 -1.33
C GLN A 163 -30.64 -6.30 -1.94
N GLU A 164 -29.60 -5.53 -2.26
CA GLU A 164 -28.37 -6.05 -2.84
C GLU A 164 -27.40 -6.52 -1.75
N ILE A 165 -27.12 -7.82 -1.74
CA ILE A 165 -26.04 -8.42 -0.95
C ILE A 165 -24.81 -8.45 -1.83
N PHE A 166 -24.12 -7.32 -1.91
CA PHE A 166 -22.73 -7.25 -2.38
C PHE A 166 -21.95 -6.49 -1.31
N LEU A 167 -21.08 -7.20 -0.57
CA LEU A 167 -20.42 -6.67 0.62
C LEU A 167 -18.92 -6.97 0.59
N GLY A 168 -18.13 -6.08 1.17
CA GLY A 168 -16.69 -6.26 1.37
C GLY A 168 -15.82 -5.49 0.38
N GLY A 169 -14.55 -5.93 0.24
CA GLY A 169 -13.54 -5.21 -0.53
C GLY A 169 -13.82 -5.11 -2.03
N TYR A 170 -14.47 -6.11 -2.63
CA TYR A 170 -14.84 -6.07 -4.05
C TYR A 170 -15.90 -5.01 -4.35
N LYS A 171 -16.92 -4.85 -3.48
CA LYS A 171 -17.94 -3.78 -3.65
C LYS A 171 -17.31 -2.39 -3.64
N ARG A 172 -16.42 -2.13 -2.69
CA ARG A 172 -15.76 -0.83 -2.58
C ARG A 172 -14.82 -0.58 -3.75
N ALA A 173 -14.13 -1.61 -4.23
CA ALA A 173 -13.33 -1.52 -5.45
C ALA A 173 -14.21 -1.21 -6.66
N GLU A 174 -15.35 -1.87 -6.82
CA GLU A 174 -16.33 -1.60 -7.87
C GLU A 174 -16.82 -0.15 -7.84
N GLU A 175 -17.36 0.30 -6.70
CA GLU A 175 -17.88 1.66 -6.52
C GLU A 175 -16.82 2.72 -6.90
N TYR A 176 -15.59 2.51 -6.47
CA TYR A 176 -14.46 3.37 -6.82
C TYR A 176 -14.15 3.34 -8.32
N LEU A 177 -14.05 2.16 -8.93
CA LEU A 177 -13.71 1.99 -10.34
C LEU A 177 -14.79 2.56 -11.27
N ILE A 178 -16.07 2.43 -10.90
CA ILE A 178 -17.19 3.10 -11.59
C ILE A 178 -17.04 4.62 -11.46
N LYS A 179 -16.80 5.12 -10.24
CA LYS A 179 -16.63 6.56 -9.97
C LYS A 179 -15.52 7.20 -10.83
N ILE A 180 -14.43 6.49 -11.08
CA ILE A 180 -13.32 6.98 -11.91
C ILE A 180 -13.44 6.61 -13.40
N GLY A 181 -14.54 5.96 -13.81
CA GLY A 181 -14.80 5.62 -15.21
C GLY A 181 -13.96 4.48 -15.78
N LEU A 182 -13.40 3.60 -14.93
CA LEU A 182 -12.71 2.38 -15.36
C LEU A 182 -13.63 1.16 -15.46
N LEU A 183 -14.86 1.26 -14.92
CA LEU A 183 -15.92 0.29 -15.08
C LEU A 183 -17.20 0.97 -15.56
N ASP A 184 -17.82 0.40 -16.59
CA ASP A 184 -19.08 0.91 -17.16
C ASP A 184 -20.33 0.41 -16.39
N SER A 185 -20.23 -0.77 -15.78
CA SER A 185 -21.34 -1.44 -15.08
C SER A 185 -20.85 -2.26 -13.90
N GLY A 186 -21.69 -2.42 -12.88
CA GLY A 186 -21.39 -3.26 -11.73
C GLY A 186 -21.41 -4.76 -12.06
N PHE A 187 -20.80 -5.54 -11.17
CA PHE A 187 -20.80 -7.00 -11.15
C PHE A 187 -22.21 -7.56 -11.09
N MET A 188 -23.11 -6.90 -10.36
CA MET A 188 -24.52 -7.30 -10.25
C MET A 188 -25.27 -7.31 -11.58
N ASP A 189 -24.85 -6.50 -12.55
CA ASP A 189 -25.53 -6.39 -13.84
C ASP A 189 -24.89 -7.29 -14.91
N SER A 190 -23.60 -7.55 -14.79
CA SER A 190 -22.80 -8.28 -15.78
C SER A 190 -22.48 -9.73 -15.40
N ASN A 191 -22.46 -10.04 -14.09
CA ASN A 191 -22.00 -11.28 -13.48
C ASN A 191 -20.60 -11.73 -13.97
N LYS A 192 -19.73 -10.74 -14.21
CA LYS A 192 -18.43 -10.92 -14.88
C LYS A 192 -17.27 -10.48 -13.99
N VAL A 193 -16.51 -11.44 -13.49
CA VAL A 193 -15.35 -11.21 -12.62
C VAL A 193 -14.16 -10.58 -13.39
N ASP A 194 -14.07 -10.87 -14.68
CA ASP A 194 -13.05 -10.35 -15.60
C ASP A 194 -13.03 -8.83 -15.69
N LEU A 195 -14.15 -8.16 -15.42
CA LEU A 195 -14.25 -6.71 -15.39
C LEU A 195 -13.29 -6.07 -14.37
N PHE A 196 -13.00 -6.73 -13.26
CA PHE A 196 -12.10 -6.20 -12.23
C PHE A 196 -10.60 -6.32 -12.58
N PHE A 197 -10.27 -7.11 -13.61
CA PHE A 197 -8.90 -7.50 -13.93
C PHE A 197 -8.52 -7.15 -15.37
N THR A 198 -8.99 -6.00 -15.85
CA THR A 198 -8.59 -5.42 -17.12
C THR A 198 -7.20 -4.75 -17.01
N ASN A 199 -6.56 -4.52 -18.16
CA ASN A 199 -5.26 -3.88 -18.20
C ASN A 199 -5.31 -2.46 -17.61
N SER A 200 -6.34 -1.68 -17.94
CA SER A 200 -6.52 -0.31 -17.46
C SER A 200 -6.64 -0.23 -15.94
N ILE A 201 -7.32 -1.17 -15.30
CA ILE A 201 -7.44 -1.22 -13.84
C ILE A 201 -6.09 -1.56 -13.19
N ALA A 202 -5.37 -2.54 -13.75
CA ALA A 202 -4.05 -2.91 -13.26
C ALA A 202 -3.05 -1.76 -13.40
N ASP A 203 -3.05 -1.07 -14.54
CA ASP A 203 -2.20 0.07 -14.82
C ASP A 203 -2.53 1.24 -13.89
N HIS A 204 -3.82 1.54 -13.70
CA HIS A 204 -4.27 2.56 -12.75
C HIS A 204 -3.74 2.33 -11.34
N PHE A 205 -3.89 1.12 -10.79
CA PHE A 205 -3.43 0.86 -9.42
C PHE A 205 -1.90 0.87 -9.29
N TRP A 206 -1.18 0.48 -10.34
CA TRP A 206 0.27 0.58 -10.38
C TRP A 206 0.74 2.04 -10.42
N ASP A 207 0.16 2.85 -11.30
CA ASP A 207 0.47 4.28 -11.44
C ASP A 207 0.11 5.04 -10.17
N LEU A 208 -1.06 4.77 -9.60
CA LEU A 208 -1.51 5.33 -8.32
C LEU A 208 -0.52 5.02 -7.19
N SER A 209 0.00 3.79 -7.13
CA SER A 209 0.98 3.38 -6.12
C SER A 209 2.29 4.15 -6.28
N SER A 210 2.76 4.29 -7.51
CA SER A 210 4.00 5.01 -7.83
C SER A 210 3.89 6.51 -7.54
N ASP A 211 2.77 7.13 -7.93
CA ASP A 211 2.51 8.55 -7.68
C ASP A 211 2.35 8.83 -6.17
N PHE A 212 1.63 7.96 -5.45
CA PHE A 212 1.48 8.08 -4.01
C PHE A 212 2.82 8.05 -3.27
N ILE A 213 3.72 7.11 -3.63
CA ILE A 213 5.06 7.04 -3.05
C ILE A 213 5.85 8.31 -3.35
N ALA A 214 5.87 8.74 -4.61
CA ALA A 214 6.62 9.92 -5.03
C ALA A 214 6.17 11.17 -4.26
N ARG A 215 4.86 11.41 -4.19
CA ARG A 215 4.26 12.53 -3.45
C ARG A 215 4.47 12.43 -1.94
N SER A 216 4.42 11.22 -1.38
CA SER A 216 4.69 11.00 0.06
C SER A 216 6.13 11.38 0.42
N ILE A 217 7.10 11.04 -0.44
CA ILE A 217 8.51 11.41 -0.23
C ILE A 217 8.71 12.91 -0.46
N ASP A 218 8.04 13.49 -1.48
CA ASP A 218 8.11 14.93 -1.77
C ASP A 218 7.54 15.80 -0.65
N ALA A 219 6.55 15.28 0.09
CA ALA A 219 5.94 15.95 1.23
C ALA A 219 6.79 15.92 2.52
N LEU A 220 7.91 15.20 2.54
CA LEU A 220 8.84 15.24 3.66
C LEU A 220 9.66 16.54 3.63
N GLU A 221 10.16 16.96 4.79
CA GLU A 221 11.10 18.07 4.86
C GLU A 221 12.38 17.77 4.05
N ASP A 222 13.02 18.81 3.50
CA ASP A 222 14.16 18.67 2.57
C ASP A 222 15.22 17.70 3.07
N GLN A 223 15.55 17.78 4.35
CA GLN A 223 16.53 16.93 5.00
C GLN A 223 16.13 15.46 5.01
N ASP A 224 14.87 15.17 5.32
CA ASP A 224 14.31 13.82 5.33
C ASP A 224 14.14 13.26 3.93
N LYS A 225 13.61 14.08 3.03
CA LYS A 225 13.48 13.78 1.60
C LYS A 225 14.83 13.37 1.03
N ILE A 226 15.90 14.13 1.26
CA ILE A 226 17.25 13.79 0.79
C ILE A 226 17.72 12.44 1.34
N ALA A 227 17.54 12.19 2.64
CA ALA A 227 17.95 10.92 3.25
C ALA A 227 17.18 9.74 2.68
N VAL A 228 15.85 9.86 2.57
CA VAL A 228 14.97 8.83 2.03
C VAL A 228 15.27 8.57 0.56
N SER A 229 15.37 9.61 -0.29
CA SER A 229 15.71 9.46 -1.70
C SER A 229 17.07 8.80 -1.90
N LYS A 230 18.08 9.18 -1.11
CA LYS A 230 19.40 8.56 -1.14
C LYS A 230 19.33 7.09 -0.71
N ALA A 231 18.58 6.76 0.34
CA ALA A 231 18.43 5.39 0.81
C ALA A 231 17.74 4.51 -0.25
N LEU A 232 16.65 5.00 -0.85
CA LEU A 232 15.91 4.32 -1.91
C LEU A 232 16.76 4.09 -3.17
N SER A 233 17.59 5.06 -3.56
CA SER A 233 18.49 4.92 -4.72
C SER A 233 19.60 3.89 -4.52
N LYS A 234 19.99 3.62 -3.27
CA LYS A 234 21.12 2.74 -2.93
C LYS A 234 20.71 1.30 -2.65
N GLY A 235 19.40 1.02 -2.53
CA GLY A 235 18.92 -0.31 -2.09
C GLY A 235 19.64 -0.78 -0.82
N MET A 236 19.86 0.12 0.15
CA MET A 236 20.77 -0.18 1.27
C MET A 236 20.27 -1.37 2.09
N LYS A 237 21.15 -2.35 2.26
CA LYS A 237 21.05 -3.40 3.28
C LYS A 237 21.27 -2.75 4.65
N PHE A 238 20.24 -2.64 5.47
CA PHE A 238 20.45 -2.40 6.90
C PHE A 238 21.12 -3.65 7.49
N ARG A 239 22.17 -3.43 8.29
CA ARG A 239 22.87 -4.49 9.02
C ARG A 239 22.22 -4.70 10.38
#